data_AF-A0AAX0MA29-F1
#
_entry.id   AF-A0AAX0MA29-F1
#
_cell.length_a   1.000
_cell.length_b   1.000
_cell.length_c   1.000
_cell.angle_alpha   90.00
_cell.angle_beta   90.00
_cell.angle_gamma   90.00
#
_symmetry.space_group_name_H-M   'P 1'
#
loop_
_entity.id
_entity.type
_entity.pdbx_description
1 polymer ?
#
loop_
_entity_poly.entity_id
_entity_poly.type
_entity_poly.pdbx_seq_one_letter_code
_entity_poly.pdbx_strand_id
1 'polypeptide(L)'
;MTEQSITPTYDWKLKNCRVKIDDPDTRAWAEFVINNLTKSNKDVLQGTLPVTLMMNGWLSEDTAMMFSSIIEDRWKAMVKAVDSGKLKSKTYPSLGYQRERHVVGAAICELMSQGYDSEFFKSLENFKLK
;
A
#
# COMPACT_ATOMS: atom_id res chain seq x y z
N MET A 1 6.40 -20.46 -10.76
CA MET A 1 5.92 -19.77 -9.54
C MET A 1 4.66 -19.02 -9.95
N THR A 2 3.53 -19.31 -9.32
CA THR A 2 2.24 -18.67 -9.56
C THR A 2 2.32 -17.20 -9.14
N GLU A 3 1.91 -16.30 -10.04
CA GLU A 3 1.75 -14.87 -9.73
C GLU A 3 0.60 -14.74 -8.73
N GLN A 4 0.87 -14.16 -7.56
CA GLN A 4 -0.13 -13.99 -6.51
C GLN A 4 -0.89 -12.68 -6.76
N SER A 5 -2.21 -12.75 -6.82
CA SER A 5 -3.09 -11.59 -6.76
C SER A 5 -3.47 -11.26 -5.32
N ILE A 6 -4.08 -10.10 -5.11
CA ILE A 6 -4.85 -9.83 -3.88
C ILE A 6 -6.27 -10.30 -4.14
N THR A 7 -6.85 -11.03 -3.19
CA THR A 7 -8.30 -11.26 -3.16
C THR A 7 -8.89 -10.16 -2.29
N PRO A 8 -9.60 -9.17 -2.86
CA PRO A 8 -10.19 -8.10 -2.07
C PRO A 8 -11.25 -8.69 -1.13
N THR A 9 -11.17 -8.33 0.14
CA THR A 9 -12.14 -8.75 1.17
C THR A 9 -13.13 -7.64 1.50
N TYR A 10 -12.86 -6.42 1.03
CA TYR A 10 -13.67 -5.24 1.22
C TYR A 10 -14.21 -4.69 -0.12
N ASP A 11 -15.44 -4.15 -0.09
CA ASP A 11 -16.04 -3.47 -1.26
C ASP A 11 -15.49 -2.05 -1.40
N TRP A 12 -14.29 -1.96 -1.97
CA TRP A 12 -13.61 -0.70 -2.22
C TRP A 12 -14.34 0.13 -3.28
N LYS A 13 -14.90 1.30 -2.93
CA LYS A 13 -15.57 2.19 -3.89
C LYS A 13 -14.56 3.05 -4.67
N LEU A 14 -13.53 2.40 -5.19
CA LEU A 14 -12.50 3.04 -5.98
C LEU A 14 -13.05 3.32 -7.38
N LYS A 15 -13.18 4.60 -7.72
CA LYS A 15 -13.65 5.08 -9.03
C LYS A 15 -12.87 4.40 -10.17
N ASN A 16 -13.51 4.26 -11.34
CA ASN A 16 -12.93 3.68 -12.56
C ASN A 16 -11.46 4.10 -12.76
N CYS A 17 -10.57 3.18 -12.40
CA CYS A 17 -9.12 3.32 -12.44
C CYS A 17 -8.54 2.26 -13.37
N ARG A 18 -7.42 2.57 -14.01
CA ARG A 18 -6.67 1.61 -14.85
C ARG A 18 -5.99 0.55 -13.98
N VAL A 19 -5.52 0.96 -12.81
CA VAL A 19 -4.98 0.07 -11.78
C VAL A 19 -6.15 -0.61 -11.07
N LYS A 20 -6.09 -1.94 -10.94
CA LYS A 20 -7.10 -2.74 -10.25
C LYS A 20 -6.49 -3.38 -9.01
N ILE A 21 -7.25 -3.46 -7.93
CA ILE A 21 -6.76 -3.96 -6.64
C ILE A 21 -6.38 -5.45 -6.69
N ASP A 22 -7.10 -6.23 -7.50
CA ASP A 22 -6.91 -7.66 -7.71
C ASP A 22 -5.80 -7.98 -8.73
N ASP A 23 -5.21 -6.97 -9.35
CA ASP A 23 -4.09 -7.15 -10.28
C ASP A 23 -2.81 -7.60 -9.53
N PRO A 24 -2.12 -8.65 -9.98
CA PRO A 24 -0.83 -9.06 -9.41
C PRO A 24 0.23 -7.94 -9.38
N ASP A 25 0.23 -7.03 -10.35
CA ASP A 25 1.16 -5.90 -10.35
C ASP A 25 0.86 -4.94 -9.19
N THR A 26 -0.42 -4.66 -8.92
CA THR A 26 -0.83 -3.82 -7.78
C THR A 26 -0.38 -4.44 -6.46
N ARG A 27 -0.48 -5.78 -6.33
CA ARG A 27 0.07 -6.49 -5.17
C ARG A 27 1.57 -6.28 -5.06
N ALA A 28 2.32 -6.51 -6.14
CA ALA A 28 3.77 -6.35 -6.15
C ALA A 28 4.19 -4.91 -5.77
N TRP A 29 3.45 -3.91 -6.24
CA TRP A 29 3.70 -2.50 -5.89
C TRP A 29 3.41 -2.21 -4.42
N ALA A 30 2.32 -2.75 -3.86
CA ALA A 30 1.99 -2.61 -2.44
C ALA A 30 3.07 -3.24 -1.56
N GLU A 31 3.48 -4.47 -1.85
CA GLU A 31 4.58 -5.17 -1.14
C GLU A 31 5.89 -4.37 -1.25
N PHE A 32 6.21 -3.83 -2.43
CA PHE A 32 7.38 -2.98 -2.61
C PHE A 32 7.34 -1.76 -1.69
N VAL A 33 6.20 -1.06 -1.61
CA VAL A 33 6.04 0.12 -0.74
C VAL A 33 6.23 -0.27 0.73
N ILE A 34 5.55 -1.31 1.20
CA ILE A 34 5.64 -1.80 2.58
C ILE A 34 7.10 -2.11 2.97
N ASN A 35 7.82 -2.80 2.09
CA ASN A 35 9.18 -3.28 2.36
C ASN A 35 10.26 -2.21 2.17
N ASN A 36 9.94 -1.08 1.53
CA ASN A 36 10.92 -0.06 1.16
C ASN A 36 10.57 1.34 1.69
N LEU A 37 9.84 1.43 2.81
CA LEU A 37 9.57 2.71 3.47
C LEU A 37 10.86 3.42 3.86
N THR A 38 10.97 4.70 3.50
CA THR A 38 12.06 5.58 3.98
C THR A 38 11.85 5.93 5.45
N LYS A 39 12.89 6.51 6.08
CA LYS A 39 12.76 7.08 7.42
C LYS A 39 11.63 8.11 7.49
N SER A 40 11.57 9.03 6.54
CA SER A 40 10.52 10.06 6.49
C SER A 40 9.13 9.44 6.32
N ASN A 41 8.97 8.38 5.51
CA ASN A 41 7.69 7.69 5.40
C ASN A 41 7.26 7.07 6.74
N LYS A 42 8.20 6.43 7.44
CA LYS A 42 7.95 5.81 8.74
C LYS A 42 7.53 6.85 9.78
N ASP A 43 8.22 7.99 9.83
CA ASP A 43 7.91 9.10 10.74
C ASP A 43 6.48 9.65 10.49
N VAL A 44 6.10 9.84 9.23
CA VAL A 44 4.74 10.28 8.84
C VAL A 44 3.68 9.27 9.27
N LEU A 45 3.90 7.98 8.98
CA LEU A 45 2.95 6.91 9.31
C LEU A 45 2.85 6.71 10.82
N GLN A 46 3.95 6.79 11.58
CA GLN A 46 3.94 6.70 13.04
C GLN A 46 3.07 7.77 13.69
N GLY A 47 3.07 9.00 13.17
CA GLY A 47 2.30 10.10 13.75
C GLY A 47 0.80 10.04 13.49
N THR A 48 0.35 9.30 12.46
CA THR A 48 -1.02 9.42 11.95
C THR A 48 -1.75 8.08 11.84
N LEU A 49 -1.07 7.03 11.36
CA LEU A 49 -1.69 5.75 11.04
C LEU A 49 -2.31 5.06 12.27
N PRO A 50 -1.68 5.05 13.47
CA PRO A 50 -2.30 4.41 14.64
C PRO A 50 -3.67 4.98 15.00
N VAL A 51 -3.83 6.31 14.92
CA VAL A 51 -5.10 6.99 15.21
C VAL A 51 -6.16 6.61 14.19
N THR A 52 -5.81 6.65 12.90
CA THR A 52 -6.75 6.27 11.84
C THR A 52 -7.13 4.79 11.92
N LEU A 53 -6.18 3.89 12.21
CA LEU A 53 -6.47 2.47 12.41
C LEU A 53 -7.41 2.22 13.60
N MET A 54 -7.27 2.98 14.69
CA MET A 54 -8.18 2.88 15.83
C MET A 54 -9.61 3.30 15.48
N MET A 55 -9.77 4.33 14.64
CA MET A 55 -11.08 4.84 14.25
C MET A 55 -11.75 4.02 13.15
N ASN A 56 -10.97 3.62 12.15
CA ASN A 56 -11.48 3.13 10.87
C ASN A 56 -11.05 1.70 10.52
N GLY A 57 -10.01 1.18 11.18
CA GLY A 57 -9.38 -0.09 10.83
C GLY A 57 -8.62 -0.07 9.51
N TRP A 58 -8.10 -1.23 9.12
CA TRP A 58 -7.37 -1.42 7.86
C TRP A 58 -8.28 -1.28 6.63
N LEU A 59 -9.45 -1.91 6.66
CA LEU A 59 -10.38 -1.97 5.52
C LEU A 59 -11.26 -0.70 5.46
N SER A 60 -10.62 0.46 5.26
CA SER A 60 -11.26 1.76 5.11
C SER A 60 -10.59 2.60 4.03
N GLU A 61 -11.40 3.35 3.28
CA GLU A 61 -10.93 4.29 2.27
C GLU A 61 -10.02 5.37 2.86
N ASP A 62 -10.34 5.90 4.04
CA ASP A 62 -9.54 6.92 4.70
C ASP A 62 -8.13 6.39 5.01
N THR A 63 -8.05 5.16 5.55
CA THR A 63 -6.78 4.48 5.83
C THR A 63 -5.98 4.27 4.54
N ALA A 64 -6.63 3.80 3.47
CA ALA A 64 -5.98 3.63 2.17
C ALA A 64 -5.45 4.94 1.58
N MET A 65 -6.20 6.04 1.72
CA MET A 65 -5.82 7.36 1.20
C MET A 65 -4.57 7.93 1.88
N MET A 66 -4.32 7.59 3.14
CA MET A 66 -3.11 8.03 3.86
C MET A 66 -1.81 7.58 3.19
N PHE A 67 -1.83 6.46 2.48
CA PHE A 67 -0.65 5.97 1.78
C PHE A 67 -0.33 6.74 0.50
N SER A 68 -1.20 7.64 0.02
CA SER A 68 -1.01 8.33 -1.26
C SER A 68 0.32 9.07 -1.36
N SER A 69 0.67 9.87 -0.34
CA SER A 69 1.94 10.62 -0.32
C SER A 69 3.16 9.70 -0.21
N ILE A 70 3.02 8.60 0.52
CA ILE A 70 4.07 7.56 0.66
C ILE A 70 4.30 6.88 -0.68
N ILE A 71 3.24 6.48 -1.37
CA ILE A 71 3.32 5.82 -2.68
C ILE A 71 3.92 6.77 -3.71
N GLU A 72 3.57 8.06 -3.66
CA GLU A 72 4.15 9.09 -4.52
C GLU A 72 5.66 9.25 -4.31
N ASP A 73 6.12 9.32 -3.06
CA ASP A 73 7.55 9.34 -2.71
C ASP A 73 8.29 8.08 -3.21
N ARG A 74 7.66 6.91 -3.06
CA ARG A 74 8.25 5.62 -3.45
C ARG A 74 8.18 5.34 -4.94
N TRP A 75 7.38 6.06 -5.71
CA TRP A 75 7.11 5.76 -7.11
C TRP A 75 8.37 5.70 -7.98
N LYS A 76 9.28 6.68 -7.87
CA LYS A 76 10.54 6.69 -8.65
C LYS A 76 11.44 5.49 -8.31
N ALA A 77 11.48 5.08 -7.04
CA ALA A 77 12.24 3.91 -6.62
C ALA A 77 11.62 2.61 -7.14
N MET A 78 10.28 2.54 -7.16
CA MET A 78 9.52 1.42 -7.71
C MET A 78 9.78 1.26 -9.21
N VAL A 79 9.73 2.34 -9.97
CA VAL A 79 10.07 2.37 -11.41
C VAL A 79 11.47 1.81 -11.66
N LYS A 80 12.48 2.28 -10.93
CA LYS A 80 13.85 1.77 -11.04
C LYS A 80 13.98 0.29 -10.66
N ALA A 81 13.16 -0.19 -9.72
CA ALA A 81 13.14 -1.60 -9.34
C ALA A 81 12.55 -2.48 -10.44
N VAL A 82 11.55 -1.99 -11.17
CA VAL A 82 11.02 -2.66 -12.37
C VAL A 82 12.08 -2.69 -13.48
N ASP A 83 12.72 -1.56 -13.78
CA ASP A 83 13.77 -1.48 -14.80
C ASP A 83 14.94 -2.43 -14.56
N SER A 84 15.33 -2.58 -13.29
CA SER A 84 16.44 -3.46 -12.88
C SER A 84 16.02 -4.92 -12.67
N GLY A 85 14.76 -5.27 -12.92
CA GLY A 85 14.22 -6.62 -12.71
C GLY A 85 14.10 -7.06 -11.25
N LYS A 86 14.31 -6.14 -10.29
CA LYS A 86 14.19 -6.40 -8.85
C LYS A 86 12.74 -6.45 -8.39
N LEU A 87 11.83 -5.81 -9.12
CA LEU A 87 10.40 -5.88 -8.92
C LEU A 87 9.77 -6.53 -10.16
N LYS A 88 9.17 -7.71 -9.98
CA LYS A 88 8.45 -8.38 -11.06
C LYS A 88 7.09 -7.70 -11.22
N SER A 89 6.96 -6.95 -12.30
CA SER A 89 5.74 -6.23 -12.70
C SER A 89 5.60 -6.36 -14.21
N LYS A 90 4.43 -6.77 -14.69
CA LYS A 90 4.15 -6.88 -16.13
C LYS A 90 3.94 -5.52 -16.77
N THR A 91 3.41 -4.59 -15.99
CA THR A 91 3.15 -3.22 -16.38
C THR A 91 4.07 -2.27 -15.63
N TYR A 92 4.29 -1.12 -16.24
CA TYR A 92 5.05 -0.06 -15.62
C TYR A 92 4.16 0.68 -14.62
N PRO A 93 4.63 1.01 -13.39
CA PRO A 93 3.80 1.69 -12.41
C PRO A 93 3.40 3.07 -12.93
N SER A 94 2.18 3.21 -13.46
CA SER A 94 1.63 4.50 -13.89
C SER A 94 0.82 5.07 -12.73
N LEU A 95 1.50 5.54 -11.68
CA LEU A 95 0.88 6.01 -10.42
C LEU A 95 0.84 7.54 -10.33
N GLY A 96 0.75 8.22 -11.48
CA GLY A 96 0.76 9.68 -11.58
C GLY A 96 -0.52 10.32 -11.06
N TYR A 97 -1.66 9.63 -11.14
CA TYR A 97 -2.93 10.12 -10.61
C TYR A 97 -3.16 9.63 -9.18
N GLN A 98 -3.64 10.54 -8.32
CA GLN A 98 -3.94 10.23 -6.92
C GLN A 98 -4.84 9.00 -6.75
N ARG A 99 -5.86 8.84 -7.61
CA ARG A 99 -6.75 7.67 -7.59
C ARG A 99 -6.01 6.33 -7.79
N GLU A 100 -4.94 6.30 -8.57
CA GLU A 100 -4.14 5.08 -8.79
C GLU A 100 -3.37 4.74 -7.52
N ARG A 101 -2.85 5.76 -6.84
CA ARG A 101 -2.20 5.60 -5.53
C ARG A 101 -3.18 5.12 -4.46
N HIS A 102 -4.43 5.57 -4.49
CA HIS A 102 -5.46 5.06 -3.59
C HIS A 102 -5.74 3.57 -3.80
N VAL A 103 -5.72 3.08 -5.06
CA VAL A 103 -5.85 1.64 -5.33
C VAL A 103 -4.67 0.86 -4.74
N VAL A 104 -3.45 1.35 -4.88
CA VAL A 104 -2.27 0.74 -4.24
C VAL A 104 -2.36 0.82 -2.71
N GLY A 105 -2.87 1.91 -2.15
CA GLY A 105 -3.13 2.06 -0.72
C GLY A 105 -4.17 1.07 -0.20
N ALA A 106 -5.22 0.82 -0.97
CA ALA A 106 -6.22 -0.21 -0.68
C ALA A 106 -5.61 -1.61 -0.71
N ALA A 107 -4.74 -1.89 -1.68
CA ALA A 107 -3.97 -3.13 -1.73
C ALA A 107 -3.05 -3.31 -0.51
N ILE A 108 -2.38 -2.26 -0.02
CA ILE A 108 -1.61 -2.29 1.24
C ILE A 108 -2.54 -2.67 2.40
N CYS A 109 -3.71 -2.04 2.49
CA CYS A 109 -4.68 -2.31 3.55
C CYS A 109 -5.20 -3.75 3.53
N GLU A 110 -5.51 -4.30 2.35
CA GLU A 110 -5.89 -5.70 2.19
C GLU A 110 -4.77 -6.62 2.67
N LEU A 111 -3.53 -6.41 2.24
CA LEU A 111 -2.38 -7.21 2.68
C LEU A 111 -2.24 -7.19 4.20
N MET A 112 -2.30 -6.01 4.82
CA MET A 112 -2.19 -5.88 6.28
C MET A 112 -3.36 -6.57 7.01
N SER A 113 -4.59 -6.40 6.52
CA SER A 113 -5.77 -7.07 7.09
C SER A 113 -5.71 -8.61 7.00
N GLN A 114 -5.00 -9.12 5.99
CA GLN A 114 -4.77 -10.55 5.74
C GLN A 114 -3.53 -11.08 6.48
N GLY A 115 -2.89 -10.27 7.33
CA GLY A 115 -1.76 -10.68 8.16
C GLY A 115 -0.41 -10.66 7.44
N TYR A 116 -0.25 -9.82 6.41
CA TYR A 116 1.05 -9.62 5.77
C TYR A 116 2.12 -9.24 6.80
N ASP A 117 3.27 -9.90 6.73
CA ASP A 117 4.31 -9.76 7.74
C ASP A 117 5.13 -8.49 7.53
N SER A 118 4.87 -7.47 8.36
CA SER A 118 5.68 -6.26 8.43
C SER A 118 5.91 -5.85 9.88
N GLU A 119 7.17 -5.91 10.34
CA GLU A 119 7.58 -5.51 11.69
C GLU A 119 7.17 -4.06 11.99
N PHE A 120 7.36 -3.15 11.03
CA PHE A 120 7.01 -1.75 11.19
C PHE A 120 5.51 -1.57 11.45
N PHE A 121 4.64 -2.10 10.59
CA PHE A 121 3.20 -1.92 10.75
C PHE A 121 2.64 -2.67 11.98
N LYS A 122 3.17 -3.85 12.30
CA LYS A 122 2.87 -4.57 13.56
C LYS A 122 3.20 -3.74 14.80
N SER A 123 4.27 -2.95 14.75
CA SER A 123 4.61 -2.05 15.86
C SER A 123 3.59 -0.90 16.05
N LEU A 124 2.89 -0.51 14.99
CA LEU A 124 1.90 0.58 15.01
C LEU A 124 0.54 0.14 15.56
N GLU A 125 0.12 -1.10 15.29
CA GLU A 125 -1.14 -1.65 15.81
C GLU A 125 -1.14 -1.81 17.33
N ASN A 126 0.04 -2.00 17.92
CA ASN A 126 0.20 -2.12 19.37
C ASN A 126 0.22 -0.78 20.10
N PHE A 127 0.05 0.34 19.39
CA PHE A 127 0.05 1.67 19.97
C PHE A 127 -1.25 1.90 20.75
N LYS A 128 -1.22 1.60 22.05
CA LYS A 128 -2.27 2.03 22.98
C LYS A 128 -2.06 3.52 23.26
N LEU A 129 -3.06 4.34 22.93
CA LEU A 129 -3.14 5.71 23.44
C LEU A 129 -3.11 5.63 24.97
N LYS A 130 -2.03 6.13 25.56
CA LYS A 130 -1.90 6.29 27.02
C LYS A 130 -2.65 7.53 27.47
#